data_AF-A0A533BKN9-F1
#
_entry.id   AF-A0A533BKN9-F1
#
_cell.length_a   1.000
_cell.length_b   1.000
_cell.length_c   1.000
_cell.angle_alpha   90.00
_cell.angle_beta   90.00
_cell.angle_gamma   90.00
#
_symmetry.space_group_name_H-M   'P 1'
#
loop_
_entity.id
_entity.type
_entity.pdbx_description
1 polymer ?
#
loop_
_entity_poly.entity_id
_entity_poly.type
_entity_poly.pdbx_seq_one_letter_code
_entity_poly.pdbx_strand_id
1 'polypeptide(L)'
;MHEVQSVLKAFLPRSQQALADNLSVIVADRGLLGFVGFASFFLFSTFLFGSVHTVLNRVFQVKQERTLVEGMKVDLLMMGLTALLVLLAVGSTWLLTVALAFTERYPSWSGLLQPGLVALSKALGVAATALLFYVLYRFPPAATMSTRALMIASVTGTVLFQFAKWGFAWYVAGAQANIELYGALGGLMYLFIWLY
;
A
#
# COMPACT_ATOMS: atom_id res chain seq x y z
N MET A 1 -14.09 -5.65 -37.08
CA MET A 1 -13.05 -6.29 -36.23
C MET A 1 -11.86 -6.86 -37.01
N HIS A 2 -12.03 -7.34 -38.27
CA HIS A 2 -10.93 -7.88 -39.07
C HIS A 2 -9.91 -6.85 -39.60
N GLU A 3 -10.30 -5.60 -39.86
CA GLU A 3 -9.36 -4.53 -40.30
C GLU A 3 -8.44 -4.04 -39.19
N VAL A 4 -8.90 -3.99 -37.93
CA VAL A 4 -8.05 -3.58 -36.79
C VAL A 4 -6.96 -4.61 -36.54
N GLN A 5 -7.25 -5.90 -36.76
CA GLN A 5 -6.28 -6.99 -36.62
C GLN A 5 -5.23 -7.01 -37.75
N SER A 6 -5.58 -6.63 -38.98
CA SER A 6 -4.63 -6.55 -40.09
C SER A 6 -3.70 -5.34 -39.95
N VAL A 7 -4.23 -4.19 -39.50
CA VAL A 7 -3.43 -3.00 -39.19
C VAL A 7 -2.50 -3.25 -38.00
N LEU A 8 -2.98 -3.88 -36.90
CA LEU A 8 -2.11 -4.29 -35.80
C LEU A 8 -0.97 -5.19 -36.30
N LYS A 9 -1.26 -6.23 -37.08
CA LYS A 9 -0.24 -7.16 -37.60
C LYS A 9 0.76 -6.51 -38.58
N ALA A 10 0.36 -5.46 -39.29
CA ALA A 10 1.24 -4.71 -40.19
C ALA A 10 2.20 -3.76 -39.44
N PHE A 11 1.80 -3.20 -38.29
CA PHE A 11 2.64 -2.32 -37.47
C PHE A 11 3.46 -3.04 -36.37
N LEU A 12 3.04 -4.25 -35.98
CA LEU A 12 3.67 -5.05 -34.91
C LEU A 12 4.96 -5.85 -35.23
N PRO A 13 5.43 -6.09 -36.49
CA PRO A 13 6.63 -6.93 -36.68
C PRO A 13 7.89 -6.31 -36.06
N ARG A 14 8.00 -4.98 -36.12
CA ARG A 14 9.16 -4.22 -35.63
C ARG A 14 9.14 -4.04 -34.11
N SER A 15 7.95 -3.93 -33.52
CA SER A 15 7.79 -3.86 -32.06
C SER A 15 7.90 -5.23 -31.41
N GLN A 16 7.55 -6.33 -32.08
CA GLN A 16 7.75 -7.68 -31.54
C GLN A 16 9.23 -8.04 -31.40
N GLN A 17 10.04 -7.71 -32.40
CA GLN A 17 11.50 -7.89 -32.31
C GLN A 17 12.11 -6.97 -31.25
N ALA A 18 11.74 -5.69 -31.23
CA ALA A 18 12.21 -4.78 -30.19
C ALA A 18 11.74 -5.18 -28.78
N LEU A 19 10.51 -5.68 -28.61
CA LEU A 19 10.05 -6.23 -27.32
C LEU A 19 10.79 -7.50 -26.95
N ALA A 20 11.03 -8.42 -27.89
CA ALA A 20 11.75 -9.66 -27.64
C ALA A 20 13.21 -9.39 -27.27
N ASP A 21 13.85 -8.43 -27.93
CA ASP A 21 15.22 -8.01 -27.63
C ASP A 21 15.29 -7.31 -26.27
N ASN A 22 14.38 -6.38 -25.97
CA ASN A 22 14.33 -5.75 -24.64
C ASN A 22 14.00 -6.76 -23.53
N LEU A 23 13.07 -7.68 -23.76
CA LEU A 23 12.75 -8.75 -22.81
C LEU A 23 13.94 -9.68 -22.62
N SER A 24 14.68 -10.05 -23.67
CA SER A 24 15.84 -10.93 -23.55
C SER A 24 16.98 -10.27 -22.76
N VAL A 25 17.21 -8.95 -22.95
CA VAL A 25 18.14 -8.16 -22.13
C VAL A 25 17.68 -8.08 -20.68
N ILE A 26 16.39 -7.81 -20.43
CA ILE A 26 15.84 -7.79 -19.06
C ILE A 26 15.99 -9.16 -18.39
N VAL A 27 15.78 -10.26 -19.12
CA VAL A 27 15.93 -11.63 -18.61
C VAL A 27 17.40 -11.97 -18.35
N ALA A 28 18.31 -11.55 -19.23
CA ALA A 28 19.75 -11.75 -19.08
C ALA A 28 20.31 -11.02 -17.85
N ASP A 29 19.88 -9.77 -17.63
CA ASP A 29 20.32 -8.93 -16.51
C ASP A 29 19.37 -8.95 -15.31
N ARG A 30 18.48 -9.94 -15.20
CA ARG A 30 17.48 -10.08 -14.10
C ARG A 30 18.07 -9.89 -12.71
N GLY A 31 19.27 -10.40 -12.47
CA GLY A 31 19.94 -10.28 -11.17
C GLY A 31 20.38 -8.84 -10.87
N LEU A 32 20.96 -8.16 -11.85
CA LEU A 32 21.46 -6.79 -11.73
C LEU A 32 20.30 -5.79 -11.65
N LEU A 33 19.30 -5.94 -12.52
CA LEU A 33 18.06 -5.15 -12.50
C LEU A 33 17.26 -5.37 -11.20
N GLY A 34 17.19 -6.61 -10.71
CA GLY A 34 16.54 -6.92 -9.43
C GLY A 34 17.25 -6.27 -8.25
N PHE A 35 18.58 -6.34 -8.21
CA PHE A 35 19.38 -5.70 -7.17
C PHE A 35 19.25 -4.17 -7.21
N VAL A 36 19.37 -3.56 -8.39
CA VAL A 36 19.23 -2.10 -8.56
C VAL A 36 17.81 -1.67 -8.19
N GLY A 37 16.78 -2.42 -8.60
CA GLY A 37 15.40 -2.17 -8.22
C GLY A 37 15.18 -2.24 -6.71
N PHE A 38 15.74 -3.27 -6.06
CA PHE A 38 15.67 -3.42 -4.60
C PHE A 38 16.39 -2.29 -3.86
N ALA A 39 17.61 -1.93 -4.28
CA ALA A 39 18.36 -0.84 -3.70
C ALA A 39 17.66 0.51 -3.89
N SER A 40 17.14 0.77 -5.10
CA SER A 40 16.39 1.98 -5.41
C SER A 40 15.11 2.06 -4.57
N PHE A 41 14.37 0.96 -4.43
CA PHE A 41 13.19 0.88 -3.58
C PHE A 41 13.52 1.28 -2.13
N PHE A 42 14.62 0.76 -1.59
CA PHE A 42 15.06 1.08 -0.23
C PHE A 42 15.42 2.57 -0.08
N LEU A 43 16.12 3.15 -1.06
CA LEU A 43 16.48 4.56 -1.08
C LEU A 43 15.25 5.47 -1.18
N PHE A 44 14.37 5.23 -2.15
CA PHE A 44 13.15 6.01 -2.32
C PHE A 44 12.22 5.90 -1.12
N SER A 45 12.09 4.70 -0.54
CA SER A 45 11.30 4.49 0.67
C SER A 45 11.89 5.29 1.84
N THR A 46 13.21 5.30 2.02
CA THR A 46 13.86 6.12 3.06
C THR A 46 13.54 7.61 2.89
N PHE A 47 13.58 8.14 1.66
CA PHE A 47 13.20 9.54 1.41
C PHE A 47 11.72 9.83 1.68
N LEU A 48 10.84 8.88 1.37
CA LEU A 48 9.41 9.02 1.64
C LEU A 48 9.13 9.06 3.16
N PHE A 49 9.70 8.12 3.91
CA PHE A 49 9.55 8.09 5.37
C PHE A 49 10.20 9.31 6.04
N GLY A 50 11.37 9.74 5.57
CA GLY A 50 12.01 10.97 6.05
C GLY A 50 11.16 12.23 5.81
N SER A 51 10.41 12.27 4.72
CA SER A 51 9.45 13.36 4.44
C SER A 51 8.29 13.35 5.43
N VAL A 52 7.72 12.17 5.72
CA VAL A 52 6.69 11.99 6.75
C VAL A 52 7.20 12.46 8.11
N HIS A 53 8.38 12.01 8.51
CA HIS A 53 9.03 12.42 9.76
C HIS A 53 9.20 13.95 9.85
N THR A 54 9.64 14.58 8.76
CA THR A 54 9.82 16.04 8.70
C THR A 54 8.51 16.80 8.88
N VAL A 55 7.44 16.37 8.19
CA VAL A 55 6.10 16.97 8.33
C VAL A 55 5.58 16.77 9.76
N LEU A 56 5.76 15.58 10.32
CA LEU A 56 5.27 15.24 11.64
C LEU A 56 5.98 16.07 12.73
N ASN A 57 7.30 16.23 12.63
CA ASN A 57 8.07 17.10 13.53
C ASN A 57 7.66 18.57 13.43
N ARG A 58 7.31 19.04 12.23
CA ARG A 58 6.76 20.39 12.03
C ARG A 58 5.38 20.55 12.67
N VAL A 59 4.49 19.56 12.53
CA VAL A 59 3.14 19.58 13.13
C VAL A 59 3.22 19.56 14.66
N PHE A 60 4.09 18.73 15.23
CA PHE A 60 4.29 18.64 16.68
C PHE A 60 5.22 19.73 17.25
N GLN A 61 5.66 20.69 16.41
CA GLN A 61 6.56 21.80 16.78
C GLN A 61 7.79 21.38 17.58
N VAL A 62 8.35 20.20 17.27
CA VAL A 62 9.51 19.67 17.99
C VAL A 62 10.77 20.32 17.43
N LYS A 63 11.46 21.14 18.25
CA LYS A 63 12.83 21.56 17.97
C LYS A 63 13.74 20.35 18.16
N GLN A 64 14.24 19.76 17.09
CA GLN A 64 15.12 18.60 17.20
C GLN A 64 16.48 18.88 16.55
N GLU A 65 17.49 18.99 17.40
CA GLU A 65 18.91 18.87 17.07
C GLU A 65 19.24 17.36 16.99
N ARG A 66 18.91 16.69 15.89
CA ARG A 66 19.36 15.31 15.65
C ARG A 66 20.20 15.22 14.40
N THR A 67 21.23 14.39 14.46
CA THR A 67 22.11 14.09 13.32
C THR A 67 21.36 13.28 12.27
N LEU A 68 21.61 13.55 10.99
CA LEU A 68 20.94 12.90 9.84
C LEU A 68 20.96 11.36 9.92
N VAL A 69 22.01 10.78 10.52
CA VAL A 69 22.21 9.33 10.66
C VAL A 69 21.28 8.72 11.71
N GLU A 70 20.94 9.43 12.79
CA GLU A 70 19.97 8.95 13.77
C GLU A 70 18.54 8.97 13.21
N GLY A 71 18.21 10.00 12.41
CA GLY A 71 16.93 10.06 11.70
C GLY A 71 16.75 8.88 10.74
N MET A 72 17.78 8.57 9.95
CA MET A 72 17.76 7.47 8.99
C MET A 72 17.54 6.09 9.64
N LYS A 73 18.10 5.83 10.83
CA LYS A 73 17.86 4.57 11.56
C LYS A 73 16.41 4.45 12.04
N VAL A 74 15.84 5.55 12.52
CA VAL A 74 14.44 5.59 12.96
C VAL A 74 13.52 5.41 11.75
N ASP A 75 13.78 6.10 10.65
CA ASP A 75 13.02 5.96 9.40
C ASP A 75 13.05 4.53 8.87
N LEU A 76 14.22 3.86 8.94
CA LEU A 76 14.35 2.47 8.53
C LEU A 76 13.58 1.50 9.45
N LEU A 77 13.61 1.73 10.76
CA LEU A 77 12.82 0.95 11.72
C LEU A 77 11.32 1.17 11.49
N MET A 78 10.88 2.41 11.26
CA MET A 78 9.51 2.76 10.92
C MET A 78 9.05 2.05 9.65
N MET A 79 9.88 2.09 8.60
CA MET A 79 9.63 1.40 7.36
C MET A 79 9.47 -0.11 7.58
N GLY A 80 10.40 -0.73 8.31
CA GLY A 80 10.36 -2.17 8.62
C GLY A 80 9.11 -2.56 9.42
N LEU A 81 8.76 -1.79 10.46
CA LEU A 81 7.59 -2.07 11.28
C LEU A 81 6.29 -1.87 10.49
N THR A 82 6.21 -0.80 9.69
CA THR A 82 5.06 -0.52 8.83
C THR A 82 4.89 -1.64 7.80
N ALA A 83 5.97 -2.06 7.15
CA ALA A 83 5.95 -3.16 6.20
C ALA A 83 5.51 -4.47 6.86
N LEU A 84 6.05 -4.80 8.03
CA LEU A 84 5.65 -5.98 8.79
C LEU A 84 4.16 -5.95 9.16
N LEU A 85 3.65 -4.81 9.63
CA LEU A 85 2.25 -4.67 10.00
C LEU A 85 1.31 -4.80 8.80
N VAL A 86 1.67 -4.22 7.66
CA VAL A 86 0.90 -4.36 6.42
C VAL A 86 0.93 -5.82 5.96
N LEU A 87 2.08 -6.49 5.99
CA LEU A 87 2.21 -7.90 5.63
C LEU A 87 1.35 -8.79 6.54
N LEU A 88 1.36 -8.55 7.85
CA LEU A 88 0.51 -9.26 8.79
C LEU A 88 -0.96 -9.00 8.52
N ALA A 89 -1.36 -7.75 8.29
CA ALA A 89 -2.75 -7.39 7.99
C ALA A 89 -3.27 -8.06 6.71
N VAL A 90 -2.47 -8.01 5.64
CA VAL A 90 -2.79 -8.66 4.35
C VAL A 90 -2.81 -10.18 4.52
N GLY A 91 -1.81 -10.76 5.20
CA GLY A 91 -1.74 -12.18 5.48
C GLY A 91 -2.93 -12.70 6.29
N SER A 92 -3.32 -11.99 7.36
CA SER A 92 -4.50 -12.32 8.16
C SER A 92 -5.79 -12.23 7.33
N THR A 93 -5.92 -11.20 6.48
CA THR A 93 -7.10 -11.04 5.61
C THR A 93 -7.17 -12.15 4.57
N TRP A 94 -6.03 -12.54 4.00
CA TRP A 94 -5.95 -13.63 3.03
C TRP A 94 -6.31 -14.98 3.67
N LEU A 95 -5.74 -15.31 4.83
CA LEU A 95 -6.08 -16.54 5.58
C LEU A 95 -7.57 -16.62 5.92
N LEU A 96 -8.17 -15.50 6.33
CA LEU A 96 -9.60 -15.44 6.64
C LEU A 96 -10.47 -15.59 5.39
N THR A 97 -10.07 -14.99 4.27
CA THR A 97 -10.76 -15.15 2.98
C THR A 97 -10.72 -16.61 2.52
N VAL A 98 -9.56 -17.26 2.66
CA VAL A 98 -9.40 -18.69 2.35
C VAL A 98 -10.29 -19.53 3.27
N ALA A 99 -10.32 -19.25 4.57
CA ALA A 99 -11.19 -19.95 5.53
C ALA A 99 -12.69 -19.78 5.22
N LEU A 100 -13.10 -18.60 4.76
CA LEU A 100 -14.46 -18.34 4.29
C LEU A 100 -14.81 -19.18 3.04
N ALA A 101 -13.90 -19.25 2.06
CA ALA A 101 -14.09 -20.09 0.88
C ALA A 101 -14.20 -21.59 1.21
N PHE A 102 -13.47 -22.06 2.23
CA PHE A 102 -13.60 -23.44 2.73
C PHE A 102 -14.92 -23.71 3.46
N THR A 103 -15.46 -22.72 4.19
CA THR A 103 -16.74 -22.87 4.91
C THR A 103 -17.95 -22.79 3.98
N GLU A 104 -17.87 -22.09 2.85
CA GLU A 104 -18.89 -22.16 1.78
C GLU A 104 -19.01 -23.56 1.15
N ARG A 105 -17.94 -24.38 1.22
CA ARG A 105 -17.95 -25.77 0.75
C ARG A 105 -18.73 -26.72 1.68
N TYR A 106 -19.01 -26.32 2.92
CA TYR A 106 -19.71 -27.13 3.93
C TYR A 106 -20.95 -26.38 4.48
N PRO A 107 -22.15 -26.62 3.91
CA PRO A 107 -23.35 -25.82 4.17
C PRO A 107 -23.81 -25.78 5.64
N SER A 108 -23.52 -26.83 6.41
CA SER A 108 -24.01 -27.00 7.80
C SER A 108 -23.39 -26.04 8.82
N TRP A 109 -22.28 -25.37 8.50
CA TRP A 109 -21.57 -24.44 9.40
C TRP A 109 -21.59 -22.98 8.90
N SER A 110 -22.15 -22.75 7.71
CA SER A 110 -22.08 -21.49 6.97
C SER A 110 -22.90 -20.34 7.61
N GLY A 111 -24.11 -20.63 8.09
CA GLY A 111 -25.06 -19.60 8.53
C GLY A 111 -24.69 -18.85 9.82
N LEU A 112 -23.87 -19.45 10.70
CA LEU A 112 -23.51 -18.86 12.00
C LEU A 112 -22.08 -18.29 12.03
N LEU A 113 -21.14 -18.90 11.30
CA LEU A 113 -19.72 -18.54 11.36
C LEU A 113 -19.30 -17.49 10.32
N GLN A 114 -19.96 -17.42 9.16
CA GLN A 114 -19.65 -16.42 8.12
C GLN A 114 -19.75 -14.97 8.61
N PRO A 115 -20.86 -14.51 9.23
CA PRO A 115 -20.95 -13.11 9.65
C PRO A 115 -19.92 -12.76 10.73
N GLY A 116 -19.60 -13.71 11.62
CA GLY A 116 -18.57 -13.54 12.65
C GLY A 116 -17.16 -13.42 12.05
N LEU A 117 -16.79 -14.28 11.10
CA LEU A 117 -15.49 -14.22 10.42
C LEU A 117 -15.31 -12.93 9.60
N VAL A 118 -16.37 -12.48 8.92
CA VAL A 118 -16.34 -11.22 8.14
C VAL A 118 -16.23 -10.01 9.06
N ALA A 119 -16.94 -10.00 10.20
CA ALA A 119 -16.80 -8.95 11.19
C ALA A 119 -15.38 -8.93 11.79
N LEU A 120 -14.82 -10.11 12.08
CA LEU A 120 -13.47 -10.26 12.63
C LEU A 120 -12.40 -9.78 11.64
N SER A 121 -12.51 -10.11 10.36
CA SER A 121 -11.56 -9.65 9.34
C SER A 121 -11.56 -8.12 9.20
N LYS A 122 -12.76 -7.50 9.19
CA LYS A 122 -12.89 -6.05 9.18
C LYS A 122 -12.31 -5.42 10.45
N ALA A 123 -12.61 -5.99 11.61
CA ALA A 123 -12.09 -5.51 12.89
C ALA A 123 -10.55 -5.60 12.94
N LEU A 124 -9.96 -6.70 12.47
CA LEU A 124 -8.51 -6.87 12.38
C LEU A 124 -7.88 -5.84 11.43
N GLY A 125 -8.49 -5.57 10.28
CA GLY A 125 -8.00 -4.56 9.34
C GLY A 125 -8.03 -3.14 9.95
N VAL A 126 -9.10 -2.80 10.67
CA VAL A 126 -9.19 -1.52 11.40
C VAL A 126 -8.15 -1.46 12.52
N ALA A 127 -8.00 -2.53 13.31
CA ALA A 127 -7.02 -2.60 14.38
C ALA A 127 -5.58 -2.49 13.87
N ALA A 128 -5.25 -3.15 12.75
CA ALA A 128 -3.94 -3.04 12.11
C ALA A 128 -3.67 -1.61 11.63
N THR A 129 -4.68 -0.93 11.07
CA THR A 129 -4.58 0.48 10.67
C THR A 129 -4.33 1.37 11.90
N ALA A 130 -5.04 1.13 13.01
CA ALA A 130 -4.86 1.87 14.25
C ALA A 130 -3.48 1.66 14.88
N LEU A 131 -2.99 0.43 14.83
CA LEU A 131 -1.67 0.09 15.33
C LEU A 131 -0.57 0.72 14.45
N LEU A 132 -0.78 0.77 13.14
CA LEU A 132 0.09 1.47 12.20
C LEU A 132 0.18 2.96 12.53
N PHE A 133 -0.95 3.65 12.72
CA PHE A 133 -0.93 5.07 13.14
C PHE A 133 -0.32 5.26 14.54
N TYR A 134 -0.59 4.36 15.47
CA TYR A 134 0.00 4.41 16.81
C TYR A 134 1.52 4.33 16.75
N VAL A 135 2.06 3.38 15.97
CA VAL A 135 3.49 3.26 15.70
C VAL A 135 4.01 4.54 15.05
N LEU A 136 3.37 4.99 13.98
CA LEU A 136 3.74 6.22 13.26
C LEU A 136 3.75 7.46 14.15
N TYR A 137 2.97 7.53 15.22
CA TYR A 137 3.00 8.67 16.14
C TYR A 137 3.89 8.44 17.36
N ARG A 138 4.20 7.19 17.73
CA ARG A 138 4.98 6.86 18.93
C ARG A 138 6.47 7.07 18.74
N PHE A 139 6.99 6.67 17.59
CA PHE A 139 8.42 6.60 17.31
C PHE A 139 9.02 7.92 16.78
N PRO A 140 8.28 8.79 16.06
CA PRO A 140 8.85 10.04 15.55
C PRO A 140 9.22 11.12 16.56
N PRO A 141 8.40 11.52 17.55
CA PRO A 141 8.68 12.79 18.18
C PRO A 141 9.72 12.62 19.30
N ALA A 142 10.77 13.46 19.28
CA ALA A 142 11.51 13.80 20.51
C ALA A 142 10.61 14.38 21.60
N ALA A 143 9.39 14.82 21.25
CA ALA A 143 8.40 15.19 22.24
C ALA A 143 7.75 13.95 22.85
N THR A 144 7.97 13.78 24.15
CA THR A 144 7.31 12.80 25.00
C THR A 144 5.81 13.11 25.10
N MET A 145 5.04 12.77 24.06
CA MET A 145 3.58 12.81 24.15
C MET A 145 3.09 11.80 25.19
N SER A 146 2.14 12.21 26.02
CA SER A 146 1.46 11.30 26.93
C SER A 146 0.77 10.18 26.15
N THR A 147 0.79 8.95 26.67
CA THR A 147 0.18 7.77 26.01
C THR A 147 -1.30 8.00 25.66
N ARG A 148 -2.01 8.84 26.43
CA ARG A 148 -3.40 9.22 26.14
C ARG A 148 -3.52 10.07 24.87
N ALA A 149 -2.67 11.10 24.72
CA ALA A 149 -2.67 11.94 23.52
C ALA A 149 -2.32 11.12 22.27
N LEU A 150 -1.39 10.18 22.41
CA LEU A 150 -1.01 9.26 21.34
C LEU A 150 -2.15 8.34 20.89
N MET A 151 -2.92 7.78 21.83
CA MET A 151 -4.09 6.96 21.51
C MET A 151 -5.18 7.78 20.83
N ILE A 152 -5.44 9.00 21.27
CA ILE A 152 -6.43 9.87 20.64
C ILE A 152 -5.99 10.21 19.20
N ALA A 153 -4.71 10.53 18.99
CA ALA A 153 -4.16 10.80 17.67
C ALA A 153 -4.25 9.58 16.75
N SER A 154 -3.90 8.38 17.23
CA SER A 154 -3.95 7.16 16.43
C SER A 154 -5.37 6.77 16.03
N VAL A 155 -6.33 6.87 16.96
CA VAL A 155 -7.76 6.64 16.67
C VAL A 155 -8.27 7.66 15.67
N THR A 156 -7.96 8.95 15.87
CA THR A 156 -8.38 10.02 14.94
C THR A 156 -7.82 9.80 13.54
N GLY A 157 -6.52 9.49 13.43
CA GLY A 157 -5.87 9.16 12.16
C GLY A 157 -6.48 7.93 11.49
N THR A 158 -6.82 6.90 12.27
CA THR A 158 -7.50 5.71 11.76
C THR A 158 -8.86 6.04 11.17
N VAL A 159 -9.67 6.81 11.90
CA VAL A 159 -11.02 7.22 11.46
C VAL A 159 -10.93 8.01 10.16
N LEU A 160 -10.06 9.02 10.10
CA LEU A 160 -9.82 9.81 8.89
C LEU A 160 -9.36 8.94 7.72
N PHE A 161 -8.46 7.98 7.96
CA PHE A 161 -7.98 7.06 6.93
C PHE A 161 -9.07 6.11 6.43
N GLN A 162 -9.97 5.64 7.31
CA GLN A 162 -11.12 4.85 6.88
C GLN A 162 -12.05 5.67 5.99
N PHE A 163 -12.33 6.93 6.35
CA PHE A 163 -13.09 7.85 5.51
C PHE A 163 -12.40 8.10 4.16
N ALA A 164 -11.08 8.31 4.16
CA ALA A 164 -10.31 8.49 2.93
C ALA A 164 -10.40 7.26 2.02
N LYS A 165 -10.32 6.04 2.57
CA LYS A 165 -10.51 4.79 1.80
C LYS A 165 -11.91 4.69 1.22
N TRP A 166 -12.94 5.04 1.97
CA TRP A 166 -14.30 5.04 1.47
C TRP A 166 -14.52 6.09 0.39
N GLY A 167 -13.98 7.30 0.58
CA GLY A 167 -13.99 8.36 -0.42
C GLY A 167 -13.30 7.93 -1.72
N PHE A 168 -12.12 7.32 -1.61
CA PHE A 168 -11.40 6.78 -2.76
C PHE A 168 -12.18 5.66 -3.46
N ALA A 169 -12.80 4.75 -2.69
CA ALA A 169 -13.62 3.68 -3.27
C ALA A 169 -14.82 4.23 -4.04
N TRP A 170 -15.50 5.25 -3.50
CA TRP A 170 -16.59 5.93 -4.19
C TRP A 170 -16.12 6.66 -5.46
N TYR A 171 -14.99 7.36 -5.37
CA TYR A 171 -14.37 8.04 -6.50
C TYR A 171 -14.01 7.09 -7.65
N VAL A 172 -13.38 5.95 -7.32
CA VAL A 172 -13.02 4.91 -8.30
C VAL A 172 -14.25 4.21 -8.86
N ALA A 173 -15.30 3.99 -8.05
CA ALA A 173 -16.54 3.37 -8.51
C ALA A 173 -17.21 4.17 -9.63
N GLY A 174 -17.22 5.51 -9.53
CA GLY A 174 -17.72 6.38 -10.61
C GLY A 174 -16.86 6.35 -11.88
N ALA A 175 -15.58 6.01 -11.75
CA ALA A 175 -14.61 5.98 -12.85
C ALA A 175 -14.52 4.61 -13.57
N GLN A 176 -15.18 3.55 -13.07
CA GLN A 176 -14.99 2.17 -13.55
C GLN A 176 -15.18 2.00 -15.07
N ALA A 177 -16.11 2.72 -15.68
CA ALA A 177 -16.34 2.66 -17.13
C ALA A 177 -15.10 3.06 -17.97
N ASN A 178 -14.22 3.91 -17.42
CA ASN A 178 -12.97 4.33 -18.08
C ASN A 178 -11.75 3.49 -17.64
N ILE A 179 -11.82 2.83 -16.48
CA ILE A 179 -10.71 2.02 -15.94
C ILE A 179 -10.56 0.71 -16.72
N GLU A 180 -11.65 0.10 -17.19
CA GLU A 180 -11.58 -1.14 -17.98
C GLU A 180 -10.74 -1.00 -19.27
N LEU A 181 -10.73 0.19 -19.87
CA LEU A 181 -9.95 0.50 -21.08
C LEU A 181 -8.44 0.60 -20.82
N TYR A 182 -8.03 1.04 -19.63
CA TYR A 182 -6.63 1.30 -19.27
C TYR A 182 -6.06 0.34 -18.21
N GLY A 183 -6.89 -0.55 -17.65
CA GLY A 183 -6.50 -1.54 -16.64
C GLY A 183 -5.80 -0.93 -15.42
N ALA A 184 -4.71 -1.57 -14.98
CA ALA A 184 -3.94 -1.16 -13.80
C ALA A 184 -3.33 0.25 -13.90
N LEU A 185 -2.97 0.69 -15.12
CA LEU A 185 -2.45 2.04 -15.36
C LEU A 185 -3.52 3.11 -15.13
N GLY A 186 -4.78 2.83 -15.51
CA GLY A 186 -5.91 3.69 -15.19
C GLY A 186 -6.03 3.89 -13.68
N GLY A 187 -6.02 2.82 -12.91
CA GLY A 187 -6.06 2.88 -11.44
C GLY A 187 -4.98 3.77 -10.82
N LEU A 188 -3.73 3.69 -11.30
CA LEU A 188 -2.63 4.54 -10.84
C LEU A 188 -2.85 6.02 -11.16
N MET A 189 -3.33 6.34 -12.35
CA MET A 189 -3.60 7.74 -12.74
C MET A 189 -4.68 8.35 -11.85
N TYR A 190 -5.77 7.62 -11.59
CA TYR A 190 -6.83 8.06 -10.68
C TYR A 190 -6.33 8.24 -9.25
N LEU A 191 -5.41 7.37 -8.79
CA LEU A 191 -4.76 7.55 -7.49
C LEU A 191 -3.97 8.86 -7.42
N PHE A 192 -3.20 9.20 -8.46
CA PHE A 192 -2.45 10.46 -8.46
C PHE A 192 -3.35 11.69 -8.47
N ILE A 193 -4.47 11.64 -9.21
CA ILE A 193 -5.46 12.73 -9.19
C ILE A 193 -6.11 12.86 -7.80
N TRP A 194 -6.38 11.74 -7.12
CA TRP A 194 -6.95 11.77 -5.78
C TRP A 194 -6.00 12.35 -4.72
N LEU A 195 -4.69 12.14 -4.90
CA LEU A 195 -3.66 12.62 -3.98
C LEU A 195 -3.33 14.11 -4.14
N TYR A 196 -3.73 14.72 -5.25
CA TYR A 196 -3.43 16.12 -5.59
C TYR A 196 -4.65 17.02 -5.38
#